data_AF-A0AA46X4H8-F1
#
_entry.id   AF-A0AA46X4H8-F1
#
_cell.length_a   1.000
_cell.length_b   1.000
_cell.length_c   1.000
_cell.angle_alpha   90.00
_cell.angle_beta   90.00
_cell.angle_gamma   90.00
#
_symmetry.space_group_name_H-M   'P 1'
#
loop_
_entity.id
_entity.type
_entity.pdbx_description
1 polymer ?
#
loop_
_entity_poly.entity_id
_entity_poly.type
_entity_poly.pdbx_seq_one_letter_code
_entity_poly.pdbx_strand_id
1 'polypeptide(L)' 'MDKNIFKEARLAAGLTRAAMSDLMEIPLRTLENWESGNRIPPKYVERWVLKELKEIESRNQSE' A
#
# COMPACT_ATOMS: atom_id res chain seq x y z
N MET A 1 11.29 8.49 -13.05
CA MET A 1 9.98 8.09 -12.49
C MET A 1 10.31 7.25 -11.27
N ASP A 2 10.27 7.85 -10.08
CA ASP A 2 10.71 7.14 -8.88
C ASP A 2 9.76 5.99 -8.58
N LYS A 3 10.32 4.77 -8.57
CA LYS A 3 9.59 3.55 -8.28
C LYS A 3 9.42 3.47 -6.77
N ASN A 4 8.17 3.58 -6.31
CA ASN A 4 7.83 3.45 -4.90
C ASN A 4 7.12 2.13 -4.65
N ILE A 5 7.69 1.29 -3.79
CA ILE A 5 7.19 -0.07 -3.52
C ILE A 5 5.75 -0.10 -3.01
N PHE A 6 5.33 0.89 -2.22
CA PHE A 6 3.95 0.97 -1.73
C PHE A 6 2.97 1.30 -2.84
N LYS A 7 3.36 2.21 -3.75
CA LYS A 7 2.52 2.58 -4.89
C LYS A 7 2.35 1.40 -5.85
N GLU A 8 3.43 0.68 -6.14
CA GLU A 8 3.40 -0.50 -7.01
C GLU A 8 2.54 -1.62 -6.39
N ALA A 9 2.77 -1.96 -5.12
CA ALA A 9 2.01 -2.99 -4.42
C ALA A 9 0.51 -2.65 -4.35
N ARG A 10 0.15 -1.38 -4.07
CA ARG A 10 -1.25 -0.96 -4.01
C ARG A 10 -1.94 -1.08 -5.38
N LEU A 11 -1.25 -0.68 -6.45
CA LEU A 11 -1.80 -0.78 -7.80
C LEU A 11 -1.94 -2.24 -8.25
N ALA A 12 -0.98 -3.11 -7.90
CA ALA A 12 -1.08 -4.54 -8.14
C ALA A 12 -2.26 -5.18 -7.38
N ALA A 13 -2.52 -4.73 -6.15
CA ALA A 13 -3.70 -5.10 -5.37
C ALA A 13 -5.03 -4.51 -5.90
N GLY A 14 -5.01 -3.69 -6.95
CA GLY A 14 -6.22 -3.08 -7.52
C GLY A 14 -6.89 -2.01 -6.64
N LEU A 15 -6.19 -1.49 -5.62
CA LEU A 15 -6.77 -0.57 -4.64
C LEU A 15 -6.53 0.90 -5.02
N THR A 16 -7.51 1.76 -4.76
CA THR A 16 -7.29 3.20 -4.68
C THR A 16 -6.63 3.56 -3.33
N ARG A 17 -6.04 4.76 -3.22
CA ARG A 17 -5.49 5.20 -1.91
C ARG A 17 -6.57 5.36 -0.84
N ALA A 18 -7.77 5.81 -1.23
CA ALA A 18 -8.91 5.91 -0.32
C ALA A 18 -9.33 4.52 0.18
N ALA A 19 -9.48 3.55 -0.74
CA ALA A 19 -9.80 2.17 -0.36
C ALA A 19 -8.74 1.55 0.57
N MET A 20 -7.46 1.79 0.31
CA MET A 20 -6.37 1.35 1.19
C MET A 20 -6.41 2.04 2.56
N SER A 21 -6.71 3.34 2.59
CA SER A 21 -6.85 4.13 3.82
C SER A 21 -7.95 3.56 4.70
N ASP A 22 -9.12 3.28 4.11
CA ASP A 22 -10.28 2.74 4.83
C ASP A 22 -10.02 1.30 5.29
N LEU A 23 -9.43 0.46 4.43
CA LEU A 23 -9.16 -0.95 4.73
C LEU A 23 -8.14 -1.14 5.87
N MET A 24 -7.07 -0.34 5.86
CA MET A 24 -5.95 -0.51 6.79
C MET A 24 -6.00 0.46 7.97
N GLU A 25 -7.02 1.33 8.02
CA GLU A 25 -7.15 2.41 9.01
C GLU A 25 -5.93 3.34 9.06
N ILE A 26 -5.24 3.51 7.92
CA ILE A 26 -4.07 4.38 7.79
C ILE A 26 -4.52 5.68 7.13
N PRO A 27 -4.29 6.87 7.75
CA PRO A 27 -4.71 8.12 7.16
C PRO A 27 -4.19 8.31 5.72
N LEU A 28 -5.05 8.76 4.81
CA LEU A 28 -4.72 8.99 3.40
C LEU A 28 -3.41 9.79 3.20
N ARG A 29 -3.23 10.86 4.00
CA ARG A 29 -2.03 11.71 3.99
C ARG A 29 -0.74 10.92 4.30
N THR A 30 -0.84 9.91 5.14
CA THR A 30 0.29 9.04 5.51
C THR A 30 0.67 8.17 4.32
N LEU A 31 -0.31 7.56 3.65
CA LEU A 31 -0.09 6.76 2.43
C LEU A 31 0.51 7.62 1.30
N GLU A 32 0.02 8.84 1.11
CA GLU A 32 0.60 9.79 0.14
C GLU A 32 2.07 10.07 0.42
N ASN A 33 2.42 10.34 1.69
CA ASN A 33 3.80 10.63 2.08
C ASN A 33 4.71 9.40 1.91
N TRP A 34 4.19 8.19 2.12
CA TRP A 34 4.95 6.96 1.84
C TRP A 34 5.17 6.79 0.35
N GLU A 35 4.13 6.95 -0.47
CA GLU A 35 4.22 6.80 -1.94
C GLU A 35 5.10 7.87 -2.61
N SER A 36 5.16 9.07 -2.05
CA SER A 36 6.02 10.15 -2.54
C SER A 36 7.46 10.07 -2.02
N GLY A 37 7.77 9.14 -1.12
CA GLY A 37 9.08 9.01 -0.48
C GLY A 37 9.38 10.08 0.58
N ASN A 38 8.40 10.93 0.92
CA ASN A 38 8.55 11.98 1.94
C ASN A 38 8.72 11.40 3.35
N ARG A 39 8.14 10.23 3.61
CA ARG A 39 8.32 9.49 4.87
C ARG A 39 8.48 8.01 4.60
N ILE A 40 9.32 7.37 5.41
CA ILE A 40 9.50 5.93 5.42
C ILE A 40 8.80 5.40 6.68
N PRO A 41 7.84 4.46 6.57
CA PRO A 41 7.23 3.85 7.74
C PRO A 41 8.24 3.03 8.55
N PRO A 42 7.95 2.73 9.82
CA PRO A 42 8.71 1.74 10.57
C PRO A 42 8.73 0.39 9.84
N LYS A 43 9.85 -0.33 9.89
CA LYS A 43 10.04 -1.61 9.17
C LYS A 43 8.98 -2.68 9.46
N TYR A 44 8.36 -2.65 10.65
CA TYR A 44 7.28 -3.60 10.96
C TYR A 44 5.97 -3.24 10.22
N VAL A 45 5.66 -1.94 10.11
CA VAL A 45 4.51 -1.43 9.36
C VAL A 45 4.72 -1.69 7.88
N GLU A 46 5.90 -1.41 7.34
CA GLU A 46 6.25 -1.71 5.95
C GLU A 46 6.00 -3.18 5.61
N ARG A 47 6.54 -4.09 6.42
CA ARG A 47 6.35 -5.54 6.22
C ARG A 47 4.88 -5.96 6.29
N TRP A 48 4.12 -5.42 7.24
CA TRP A 48 2.71 -5.72 7.39
C TRP A 48 1.89 -5.24 6.19
N VAL A 49 2.05 -3.96 5.80
CA VAL A 49 1.33 -3.36 4.67
C VAL A 49 1.63 -4.10 3.36
N LEU A 50 2.90 -4.37 3.06
CA LEU A 50 3.27 -5.05 1.83
C LEU A 50 2.75 -6.49 1.78
N LYS A 51 2.72 -7.17 2.93
CA LYS A 51 2.15 -8.51 3.04
C LYS A 51 0.65 -8.49 2.75
N GLU A 52 -0.08 -7.57 3.38
CA GLU A 52 -1.53 -7.42 3.22
C GLU A 52 -1.90 -7.10 1.75
N LEU A 53 -1.19 -6.16 1.12
CA LEU A 53 -1.42 -5.83 -0.29
C LEU A 53 -1.18 -7.02 -1.21
N LYS A 54 -0.15 -7.84 -0.93
CA LYS A 54 0.16 -9.05 -1.70
C LYS A 54 -0.93 -10.13 -1.54
N GLU A 55 -1.47 -10.27 -0.33
CA GLU A 55 -2.59 -11.19 -0.10
C GLU A 55 -3.84 -10.76 -0.87
N ILE A 56 -4.15 -9.46 -0.88
CA ILE A 56 -5.27 -8.89 -1.65
C ILE A 56 -5.06 -9.08 -3.16
N GLU A 57 -3.85 -8.79 -3.67
CA GLU A 57 -3.49 -9.07 -5.06
C GLU A 57 -3.74 -10.53 -5.42
N SER A 58 -3.28 -11.48 -4.60
CA SER A 58 -3.42 -12.91 -4.87
C SER A 58 -4.89 -13.38 -4.87
N ARG A 59 -5.72 -12.77 -4.02
CA ARG A 59 -7.16 -13.04 -3.98
C ARG A 59 -7.85 -12.53 -5.25
N ASN A 60 -7.53 -11.31 -5.68
CA ASN A 60 -8.09 -10.72 -6.89
C ASN A 60 -7.69 -11.45 -8.18
N GLN A 61 -6.56 -12.17 -8.18
CA GLN A 61 -6.13 -13.01 -9.32
C GLN A 61 -6.81 -14.39 -9.36
N SER A 62 -7.48 -14.78 -8.28
CA SER A 62 -8.18 -16.07 -8.16
C SER A 62 -9.67 -15.98 -8.49
N GLU A 63 -10.17 -14.79 -8.78
CA GLU A 63 -11.54 -14.45 -9.20
C GLU A 63 -11.60 -14.19 -10.71
#